data_AF-A0A914R956-F1
#
_entry.id   AF-A0A914R956-F1
#
_cell.length_a   1.000
_cell.length_b   1.000
_cell.length_c   1.000
_cell.angle_alpha   90.00
_cell.angle_beta   90.00
_cell.angle_gamma   90.00
#
_symmetry.space_group_name_H-M   'P 1'
#
loop_
_entity.id
_entity.type
_entity.pdbx_description
1 polymer ?
#
loop_
_entity_poly.entity_id
_entity_poly.type
_entity_poly.pdbx_seq_one_letter_code
_entity_poly.pdbx_strand_id
1 'polypeptide(L)'
;MNFIGERRVALTPAAVELLTKKGFSVSVEEGAGTRAAFNDESYQKAGAKVVDKDAAFKSDIILKVYDALSSMANIAGYKAVIEAANHFGRFFTGQITAAGRVPPAKVLVIGGGVAGLSSIGTAKSMVSHLQ
;
A
#
# COMPACT_ATOMS: atom_id res chain seq x y z
N MET A 1 0.24 -13.74 -16.77
CA MET A 1 1.36 -13.94 -15.82
C MET A 1 1.03 -13.24 -14.51
N ASN A 2 0.21 -13.89 -13.67
CA ASN A 2 -0.30 -13.35 -12.41
C ASN A 2 0.53 -13.91 -11.26
N PHE A 3 1.20 -13.06 -10.49
CA PHE A 3 1.99 -13.50 -9.34
C PHE A 3 1.04 -13.85 -8.19
N ILE A 4 1.27 -15.00 -7.54
CA ILE A 4 0.47 -15.45 -6.41
C ILE A 4 0.59 -14.39 -5.29
N GLY A 5 -0.54 -13.87 -4.83
CA GLY A 5 -0.59 -12.88 -3.74
C GLY A 5 -0.38 -11.41 -4.13
N GLU A 6 -0.03 -11.08 -5.39
CA GLU A 6 0.11 -9.69 -5.83
C GLU A 6 -1.26 -9.00 -5.91
N ARG A 7 -1.39 -7.87 -5.21
CA ARG A 7 -2.63 -7.09 -5.09
C ARG A 7 -2.45 -5.64 -5.51
N ARG A 8 -1.22 -5.21 -5.83
CA ARG A 8 -0.93 -3.85 -6.30
C ARG A 8 -1.20 -3.74 -7.79
N VAL A 9 -1.45 -2.51 -8.25
CA VAL A 9 -1.60 -2.15 -9.65
C VAL A 9 -0.52 -1.15 -10.05
N ALA A 10 -0.02 -1.24 -11.28
CA ALA A 10 1.07 -0.37 -11.76
C ALA A 10 0.61 1.09 -11.94
N LEU A 11 -0.67 1.28 -12.24
CA LEU A 11 -1.26 2.57 -12.55
C LEU A 11 -2.60 2.73 -11.83
N THR A 12 -2.76 3.82 -11.09
CA THR A 12 -4.04 4.19 -10.47
C THR A 12 -4.89 5.03 -11.43
N PRO A 13 -6.22 5.13 -11.22
CA PRO A 13 -7.07 5.99 -12.05
C PRO A 13 -6.60 7.47 -12.09
N ALA A 14 -6.08 8.00 -10.99
CA ALA A 14 -5.50 9.35 -10.97
C ALA A 14 -4.28 9.49 -11.89
N ALA A 15 -3.43 8.46 -11.96
CA ALA A 15 -2.29 8.46 -12.86
C ALA A 15 -2.69 8.31 -14.34
N VAL A 16 -3.76 7.54 -14.62
CA VAL A 16 -4.37 7.47 -15.96
C VAL A 16 -4.79 8.85 -16.43
N GLU A 17 -5.53 9.59 -15.60
CA GLU A 17 -6.02 10.92 -15.97
C GLU A 17 -4.87 11.88 -16.33
N LEU A 18 -3.78 11.83 -15.58
CA LEU A 18 -2.57 12.63 -15.86
C LEU A 18 -1.89 12.22 -17.16
N LEU A 19 -1.84 10.92 -17.47
CA LEU A 19 -1.25 10.42 -18.71
C LEU A 19 -2.11 10.78 -19.93
N THR A 20 -3.44 10.66 -19.81
CA THR A 20 -4.39 11.09 -20.84
C THR A 20 -4.26 12.58 -21.12
N LYS A 21 -4.13 13.43 -20.08
CA LYS A 21 -3.88 14.88 -20.24
C LYS A 21 -2.57 15.20 -20.94
N LYS A 22 -1.54 14.36 -20.77
CA LYS A 22 -0.25 14.49 -21.46
C LYS A 22 -0.28 13.95 -22.90
N GLY A 23 -1.42 13.43 -23.36
CA GLY A 23 -1.62 12.94 -24.74
C GLY A 23 -1.35 11.46 -24.93
N PHE A 24 -1.13 10.68 -23.87
CA PHE A 24 -0.92 9.23 -23.98
C PHE A 24 -2.26 8.49 -24.01
N SER A 25 -2.37 7.50 -24.90
CA SER A 25 -3.49 6.55 -24.89
C SER A 25 -3.22 5.45 -23.89
N VAL A 26 -4.02 5.37 -22.82
CA VAL A 26 -3.83 4.38 -21.76
C VAL A 26 -4.81 3.22 -21.94
N SER A 27 -4.27 2.00 -22.02
CA SER A 27 -5.06 0.77 -22.01
C SER A 27 -4.82 0.01 -20.71
N VAL A 28 -5.87 -0.50 -20.09
CA VAL A 28 -5.84 -1.21 -18.81
C VAL A 28 -6.47 -2.58 -18.98
N GLU A 29 -5.85 -3.61 -18.40
CA GLU A 29 -6.40 -4.97 -18.39
C GLU A 29 -7.63 -5.05 -17.48
N GLU A 30 -8.69 -5.72 -17.94
CA GLU A 30 -9.89 -5.99 -17.13
C GLU A 30 -9.53 -6.69 -15.82
N GLY A 31 -9.98 -6.15 -14.70
CA GLY A 31 -9.68 -6.69 -13.36
C GLY A 31 -8.28 -6.39 -12.80
N ALA A 32 -7.46 -5.59 -13.49
CA ALA A 32 -6.12 -5.21 -13.00
C ALA A 32 -6.16 -4.45 -11.65
N GLY A 33 -7.20 -3.63 -11.46
CA GLY A 33 -7.37 -2.80 -10.26
C GLY A 33 -8.17 -3.46 -9.14
N THR A 34 -8.91 -4.55 -9.40
CA THR A 34 -9.91 -5.08 -8.46
C THR A 34 -9.30 -5.47 -7.11
N ARG A 35 -8.09 -6.05 -7.12
CA ARG A 35 -7.38 -6.42 -5.89
C ARG A 35 -6.74 -5.24 -5.16
N ALA A 36 -6.56 -4.12 -5.86
CA ALA A 36 -6.06 -2.84 -5.35
C ALA A 36 -7.20 -1.88 -4.92
N ALA A 37 -8.45 -2.37 -4.87
CA ALA A 37 -9.66 -1.60 -4.59
C ALA A 37 -9.99 -0.50 -5.63
N PHE A 38 -9.59 -0.70 -6.89
CA PHE A 38 -9.98 0.15 -8.02
C PHE A 38 -10.87 -0.63 -8.99
N ASN A 39 -12.05 -0.09 -9.28
CA ASN A 39 -12.99 -0.69 -10.23
C ASN A 39 -12.65 -0.27 -11.66
N ASP A 40 -12.99 -1.12 -12.62
CA ASP A 40 -12.75 -0.86 -14.05
C ASP A 40 -13.52 0.38 -14.55
N GLU A 41 -14.69 0.68 -13.97
CA GLU A 41 -15.43 1.92 -14.22
C GLU A 41 -14.62 3.17 -13.85
N SER A 42 -13.82 3.13 -12.78
CA SER A 42 -12.97 4.25 -12.37
C SER A 42 -11.86 4.49 -13.39
N TYR A 43 -11.33 3.43 -14.00
CA TYR A 43 -10.37 3.52 -15.10
C TYR A 43 -11.00 4.10 -16.36
N GLN A 44 -12.20 3.66 -16.72
CA GLN A 44 -12.94 4.20 -17.87
C GLN A 44 -13.23 5.70 -17.69
N LYS A 45 -13.69 6.11 -16.50
CA LYS A 45 -13.94 7.53 -16.17
C LYS A 45 -12.67 8.38 -16.22
N ALA A 46 -11.51 7.81 -15.91
CA ALA A 46 -10.22 8.47 -16.02
C ALA A 46 -9.67 8.55 -17.46
N GLY A 47 -10.36 7.93 -18.43
CA GLY A 47 -9.99 7.96 -19.85
C GLY A 47 -9.18 6.75 -20.31
N ALA A 48 -9.08 5.67 -19.51
CA ALA A 48 -8.47 4.42 -19.97
C ALA A 48 -9.45 3.58 -20.79
N LYS A 49 -8.91 2.82 -21.76
CA LYS A 49 -9.64 1.75 -22.44
C LYS A 49 -9.40 0.44 -21.72
N VAL A 50 -10.47 -0.23 -21.29
CA VAL A 50 -10.38 -1.57 -20.70
C VAL A 50 -10.28 -2.59 -21.84
N VAL A 51 -9.23 -3.41 -21.82
CA VAL A 51 -8.92 -4.38 -22.88
C VAL A 51 -8.55 -5.74 -22.28
N ASP A 52 -8.61 -6.79 -23.09
CA ASP A 52 -8.15 -8.12 -22.71
C ASP A 52 -6.61 -8.22 -22.67
N LYS A 53 -6.08 -9.21 -21.97
CA LYS A 53 -4.64 -9.45 -21.75
C LYS A 53 -3.85 -9.39 -23.06
N ASP A 54 -4.28 -10.14 -24.08
CA ASP A 54 -3.56 -10.23 -25.35
C ASP A 54 -3.52 -8.90 -26.12
N ALA A 55 -4.49 -8.02 -25.90
CA ALA A 55 -4.51 -6.68 -26.46
C ALA A 55 -3.65 -5.69 -25.65
N ALA A 56 -3.65 -5.80 -24.31
CA ALA A 56 -2.80 -4.98 -23.45
C ALA A 56 -1.30 -5.15 -23.77
N PHE A 57 -0.87 -6.39 -24.03
CA PHE A 57 0.53 -6.73 -24.35
C PHE A 57 1.02 -6.23 -25.73
N LYS A 58 0.12 -5.82 -26.63
CA LYS A 58 0.50 -5.24 -27.93
C LYS A 58 0.87 -3.75 -27.86
N SER A 59 0.83 -3.14 -26.67
CA SER A 59 1.13 -1.72 -26.48
C SER A 59 2.63 -1.46 -26.54
N ASP A 60 3.04 -0.30 -27.07
CA ASP A 60 4.45 0.09 -27.19
C ASP A 60 5.17 0.21 -25.83
N ILE A 61 4.42 0.56 -24.77
CA ILE A 61 4.94 0.72 -23.41
C ILE A 61 4.06 -0.09 -22.45
N ILE A 62 4.67 -1.03 -21.73
CA ILE A 62 3.99 -1.86 -20.73
C ILE A 62 4.47 -1.47 -19.35
N LEU A 63 3.56 -0.93 -18.53
CA LEU A 63 3.82 -0.62 -17.13
C LEU A 63 3.36 -1.78 -16.25
N LYS A 64 4.30 -2.38 -15.51
CA LYS A 64 4.04 -3.49 -14.59
C LYS A 64 4.58 -3.16 -13.20
N VAL A 65 3.91 -3.68 -12.17
CA VAL A 65 4.37 -3.53 -10.78
C VAL A 65 5.73 -4.21 -10.63
N TYR A 66 6.72 -3.41 -10.25
CA TYR A 66 8.05 -3.82 -9.83
C TYR A 66 8.40 -3.12 -8.51
N ASP A 67 9.43 -3.61 -7.83
CA ASP A 67 9.78 -3.14 -6.50
C ASP A 67 10.38 -1.71 -6.53
N ALA A 68 9.56 -0.72 -6.20
CA ALA A 68 10.04 0.63 -5.92
C ALA A 68 10.60 0.64 -4.48
N LEU A 69 11.90 0.37 -4.35
CA LEU A 69 12.58 0.07 -3.08
C LEU A 69 12.19 1.00 -1.92
N SER A 70 12.26 2.32 -2.10
CA SER A 70 11.99 3.28 -1.01
C SER A 70 10.50 3.37 -0.65
N SER A 71 9.62 3.49 -1.64
CA SER A 71 8.17 3.60 -1.42
C SER A 71 7.59 2.30 -0.83
N MET A 72 8.04 1.15 -1.33
CA MET A 72 7.62 -0.16 -0.82
C MET A 72 8.22 -0.46 0.55
N ALA A 73 9.46 -0.03 0.82
CA ALA A 73 10.04 -0.12 2.17
C ALA A 73 9.23 0.68 3.21
N ASN A 74 8.78 1.89 2.85
CA ASN A 74 7.93 2.69 3.73
C ASN A 74 6.60 1.96 4.04
N ILE A 75 5.91 1.45 3.03
CA ILE A 75 4.66 0.69 3.21
C ILE A 75 4.89 -0.57 4.05
N ALA A 76 5.98 -1.29 3.79
CA ALA A 76 6.34 -2.48 4.54
C ALA A 76 6.60 -2.17 6.02
N GLY A 77 7.31 -1.07 6.32
CA GLY A 77 7.59 -0.63 7.67
C GLY A 77 6.32 -0.29 8.47
N TYR A 78 5.38 0.43 7.85
CA TYR A 78 4.07 0.72 8.43
C TYR A 78 3.25 -0.57 8.66
N LYS A 79 3.15 -1.43 7.64
CA LYS A 79 2.36 -2.66 7.71
C LYS A 79 2.92 -3.65 8.73
N ALA A 80 4.24 -3.71 8.90
CA ALA A 80 4.89 -4.56 9.91
C ALA A 80 4.41 -4.22 11.34
N VAL A 81 4.23 -2.93 11.66
CA VAL A 81 3.75 -2.51 12.98
C VAL A 81 2.28 -2.87 13.17
N ILE A 82 1.44 -2.69 12.15
CA ILE A 82 0.02 -3.09 12.22
C ILE A 82 -0.11 -4.60 12.39
N GLU A 83 0.69 -5.38 11.67
CA GLU A 83 0.66 -6.83 11.78
C GLU A 83 1.13 -7.28 13.17
N ALA A 84 2.20 -6.65 13.68
CA ALA A 84 2.62 -6.87 15.05
C ALA A 84 1.50 -6.53 16.05
N ALA A 85 0.77 -5.42 15.84
CA ALA A 85 -0.36 -5.05 16.69
C ALA A 85 -1.53 -6.05 16.63
N ASN A 86 -1.84 -6.60 15.46
CA ASN A 86 -2.88 -7.61 15.29
C ASN A 86 -2.55 -8.92 16.02
N HIS A 87 -1.28 -9.31 16.05
CA HIS A 87 -0.82 -10.53 16.72
C HIS A 87 -0.44 -10.33 18.19
N PHE A 88 -0.26 -9.09 18.64
CA PHE A 88 0.12 -8.78 20.01
C PHE A 88 -1.11 -8.75 20.93
N GLY A 89 -1.17 -9.67 21.89
CA GLY A 89 -2.34 -9.84 22.78
C GLY A 89 -2.53 -8.76 23.86
N ARG A 90 -1.93 -7.57 23.72
CA ARG A 90 -2.00 -6.48 24.69
C ARG A 90 -2.09 -5.13 23.98
N PHE A 91 -2.49 -4.10 24.71
CA PHE A 91 -2.47 -2.74 24.19
C PHE A 91 -1.04 -2.26 23.92
N PHE A 92 -0.87 -1.52 22.82
CA PHE A 92 0.37 -0.82 22.50
C PHE A 92 0.53 0.44 23.38
N THR A 93 -0.55 1.18 23.56
CA THR A 93 -0.61 2.32 24.47
C THR A 93 -0.62 1.86 25.92
N GLY A 94 0.08 2.60 26.77
CA GLY A 94 -0.08 2.47 28.22
C GLY A 94 -1.39 3.15 28.62
N GLN A 95 -2.24 2.46 29.37
CA GLN A 95 -3.52 3.01 29.81
C GLN A 95 -3.73 2.74 31.30
N ILE A 96 -4.35 3.70 31.98
CA ILE A 96 -4.87 3.50 33.33
C ILE A 96 -6.35 3.17 33.19
N THR A 97 -6.73 2.00 33.67
CA THR A 97 -8.12 1.52 33.64
C THR A 97 -8.60 1.30 35.08
N ALA A 98 -9.91 1.14 35.27
CA ALA A 98 -10.47 0.78 36.58
C ALA A 98 -9.91 -0.55 37.13
N ALA A 99 -9.49 -1.47 36.23
CA ALA A 99 -8.89 -2.75 36.59
C ALA A 99 -7.38 -2.66 36.90
N GLY A 100 -6.79 -1.46 36.80
CA GLY A 100 -5.37 -1.22 37.07
C GLY A 100 -4.62 -0.61 35.90
N ARG A 101 -3.30 -0.49 36.06
CA ARG A 101 -2.38 0.14 35.10
C ARG A 101 -1.82 -0.90 34.13
N VAL A 102 -2.06 -0.68 32.84
CA VAL A 102 -1.43 -1.45 31.76
C VAL A 102 -0.20 -0.68 31.25
N PRO A 103 1.03 -1.20 31.37
CA PRO A 103 2.21 -0.52 30.85
C PRO A 103 2.25 -0.59 29.31
N PRO A 104 2.82 0.44 28.66
CA PRO A 104 2.94 0.49 27.20
C PRO A 104 3.84 -0.63 26.67
N ALA A 105 3.62 -1.02 25.41
CA ALA A 105 4.45 -1.99 24.72
C ALA A 105 5.85 -1.42 24.44
N LYS A 106 6.87 -2.28 24.54
CA LYS A 106 8.26 -1.95 24.15
C LYS A 106 8.50 -2.49 22.75
N VAL A 107 8.91 -1.62 21.83
CA VAL A 107 9.18 -1.97 20.44
C VAL A 107 10.66 -1.74 20.15
N LEU A 108 11.35 -2.77 19.63
CA LEU A 108 12.72 -2.69 19.14
C LEU A 108 12.69 -2.78 17.61
N VAL A 109 13.34 -1.84 16.94
CA VAL A 109 13.53 -1.85 15.48
C VAL A 109 15.02 -2.01 15.20
N ILE A 110 15.38 -3.04 14.42
CA ILE A 110 16.77 -3.31 14.03
C ILE A 110 16.92 -2.90 12.55
N GLY A 111 17.70 -1.85 12.31
CA GLY A 111 17.97 -1.29 10.98
C GLY A 111 17.37 0.12 10.78
N GLY A 112 18.21 1.07 10.33
CA GLY A 112 17.88 2.48 10.18
C GLY A 112 17.48 2.93 8.76
N GLY A 113 17.05 2.00 7.90
CA GLY A 113 16.59 2.31 6.54
C GLY A 113 15.17 2.91 6.50
N VAL A 114 14.64 3.14 5.30
CA VAL A 114 13.28 3.72 5.09
C VAL A 114 12.19 2.89 5.79
N ALA A 115 12.28 1.56 5.73
CA ALA A 115 11.36 0.68 6.46
C ALA A 115 11.48 0.85 7.97
N GLY A 116 12.71 0.89 8.51
CA GLY A 116 12.95 1.03 9.94
C GLY A 116 12.45 2.37 10.50
N LEU A 117 12.74 3.48 9.81
CA LEU A 117 12.24 4.80 10.21
C LEU A 117 10.71 4.88 10.16
N SER A 118 10.09 4.29 9.13
CA SER A 118 8.63 4.19 9.03
C SER A 118 8.01 3.38 10.17
N SER A 119 8.62 2.23 10.50
CA SER A 119 8.19 1.41 11.64
C SER A 119 8.33 2.16 12.97
N ILE A 120 9.43 2.90 13.17
CA ILE A 120 9.62 3.71 14.38
C ILE A 120 8.53 4.78 14.49
N GLY A 121 8.26 5.52 13.41
CA GLY A 121 7.22 6.56 13.39
C GLY A 121 5.84 5.99 13.70
N THR A 122 5.50 4.87 13.07
CA THR A 122 4.21 4.19 13.26
C THR A 122 4.07 3.66 14.69
N ALA A 123 5.07 2.94 15.20
CA ALA A 123 5.07 2.41 16.56
C ALA A 123 5.01 3.54 17.60
N LYS A 124 5.75 4.64 17.40
CA LYS A 124 5.71 5.80 18.29
C LYS A 124 4.31 6.40 18.33
N SER A 125 3.68 6.63 17.17
CA SER A 125 2.31 7.17 17.11
C SER A 125 1.29 6.27 17.81
N MET A 126 1.49 4.96 17.76
CA MET A 126 0.62 3.99 18.44
C MET A 126 0.88 3.89 19.94
N VAL A 127 2.05 4.31 20.44
CA VAL A 127 2.41 4.25 21.87
C VAL A 127 2.18 5.59 22.57
N SER A 128 2.30 6.71 21.85
CA SER A 128 2.36 8.06 22.45
C SER A 128 1.03 8.76 22.70
N HIS A 129 -0.12 8.14 22.40
CA HIS A 129 -1.42 8.76 22.69
C HIS A 129 -1.89 8.46 24.11
N LEU A 130 -1.28 9.16 25.09
CA LEU A 130 -1.83 9.50 26.41
C LEU A 130 -0.78 10.37 27.14
N GLN A 131 -0.84 11.67 26.89
CA GLN A 131 -0.39 12.69 27.84
C GLN A 131 -1.61 13.49 28.29
#